data_AF-A0A656QTJ3-F1
#
_entry.id   AF-A0A656QTJ3-F1
#
_cell.length_a   1.000
_cell.length_b   1.000
_cell.length_c   1.000
_cell.angle_alpha   90.00
_cell.angle_beta   90.00
_cell.angle_gamma   90.00
#
_symmetry.space_group_name_H-M   'P 1'
#
loop_
_entity.id
_entity.type
_entity.pdbx_description
1 polymer ?
#
loop_
_entity_poly.entity_id
_entity_poly.type
_entity_poly.pdbx_seq_one_letter_code
_entity_poly.pdbx_strand_id
1 'polypeptide(L)'
;MSTMQPSDTRPDSHLTLDALRQFDLLALTESDDMFLHVVPKRSNTPVKGEAAKRGDWDTPMQIHGWRWAQGYDAAPHAAALNANDMRVTALCVIKSVDSASPVLAKLCAQAELLAVAHVKCFKAAGTDHGVQIEYLSMKLEQAYIRNYQIYTSVRLARPCEVFELSAQQLTMTCAPQTATGSRGAEVTFALDVSTRRVS
;
A
#
# COMPACT_ATOMS: atom_id res chain seq x y z
N MET A 1 -30.96 35.73 -11.30
CA MET A 1 -30.90 34.35 -10.78
C MET A 1 -29.67 33.70 -11.38
N SER A 2 -28.60 33.57 -10.59
CA SER A 2 -27.34 32.95 -11.04
C SER A 2 -27.45 31.44 -10.86
N THR A 3 -27.37 30.70 -11.96
CA THR A 3 -27.34 29.24 -11.96
C THR A 3 -26.03 28.77 -11.35
N MET A 4 -26.09 28.20 -10.15
CA MET A 4 -25.01 27.42 -9.56
C MET A 4 -24.65 26.29 -10.52
N GLN A 5 -23.47 26.34 -11.11
CA GLN A 5 -22.92 25.19 -11.82
C GLN A 5 -22.72 24.04 -10.81
N PRO A 6 -23.05 22.78 -11.19
CA PRO A 6 -22.70 21.64 -10.36
C PRO A 6 -21.18 21.63 -10.19
N SER A 7 -20.72 21.59 -8.93
CA SER A 7 -19.31 21.42 -8.61
C SER A 7 -18.82 20.20 -9.38
N ASP A 8 -17.87 20.42 -10.28
CA ASP A 8 -17.17 19.38 -11.02
C ASP A 8 -16.41 18.54 -9.98
N THR A 9 -17.07 17.50 -9.44
CA THR A 9 -16.50 16.55 -8.49
C THR A 9 -15.55 15.65 -9.24
N ARG A 10 -14.46 16.22 -9.77
CA ARG A 10 -13.31 15.42 -10.14
C ARG A 10 -12.82 14.79 -8.85
N PRO A 11 -12.67 13.46 -8.79
CA PRO A 11 -12.01 12.84 -7.65
C PRO A 11 -10.66 13.53 -7.46
N ASP A 12 -10.32 13.88 -6.22
CA ASP A 12 -9.08 14.57 -5.87
C ASP A 12 -7.92 14.02 -6.70
N SER A 13 -7.32 14.88 -7.53
CA SER A 13 -6.25 14.45 -8.41
C SER A 13 -5.03 14.10 -7.56
N HIS A 14 -4.79 12.80 -7.39
CA HIS A 14 -3.63 12.27 -6.69
C HIS A 14 -2.32 12.40 -7.50
N LEU A 15 -2.40 12.96 -8.72
CA LEU A 15 -1.26 13.31 -9.57
C LEU A 15 -0.76 14.75 -9.33
N THR A 16 -1.27 15.43 -8.29
CA THR A 16 -0.84 16.78 -7.94
C THR A 16 0.47 16.77 -7.17
N LEU A 17 1.24 17.85 -7.29
CA LEU A 17 2.47 18.04 -6.51
C LEU A 17 2.20 18.05 -4.99
N ASP A 18 1.03 18.50 -4.56
CA ASP A 18 0.67 18.52 -3.14
C ASP A 18 0.40 17.10 -2.62
N ALA A 19 -0.29 16.24 -3.39
CA ALA A 19 -0.42 14.83 -3.04
C ALA A 19 0.96 14.15 -2.96
N LEU A 20 1.85 14.41 -3.92
CA LEU A 20 3.23 13.90 -3.89
C LEU A 20 3.98 14.34 -2.63
N ARG A 21 3.92 15.63 -2.26
CA ARG A 21 4.56 16.15 -1.05
C ARG A 21 4.03 15.49 0.22
N GLN A 22 2.71 15.30 0.30
CA GLN A 22 2.10 14.60 1.44
C GLN A 22 2.60 13.16 1.56
N PHE A 23 2.73 12.45 0.43
CA PHE A 23 3.28 11.09 0.45
C PHE A 23 4.77 11.05 0.78
N ASP A 24 5.58 11.99 0.26
CA ASP A 24 7.01 12.08 0.60
C ASP A 24 7.23 12.30 2.10
N LEU A 25 6.35 13.07 2.77
CA LEU A 25 6.39 13.27 4.22
C LEU A 25 6.09 12.01 5.03
N LEU A 26 5.37 11.04 4.47
CA LEU A 26 5.06 9.75 5.11
C LEU A 26 6.16 8.71 4.93
N ALA A 27 7.10 8.92 4.01
CA ALA A 27 8.24 8.02 3.87
C ALA A 27 9.04 7.96 5.18
N LEU A 28 9.88 6.96 5.36
CA LEU A 28 10.88 6.84 6.41
C LEU A 28 12.26 6.86 5.76
N THR A 29 13.20 7.62 6.32
CA THR A 29 14.57 7.71 5.80
C THR A 29 15.37 6.44 6.05
N GLU A 30 15.03 5.74 7.13
CA GLU A 30 15.55 4.44 7.52
C GLU A 30 14.35 3.49 7.52
N SER A 31 14.20 2.76 6.42
CA SER A 31 13.23 1.69 6.32
C SER A 31 13.91 0.48 5.71
N ASP A 32 14.37 -0.42 6.56
CA ASP A 32 14.92 -1.72 6.18
C ASP A 32 13.97 -2.87 6.54
N ASP A 33 12.75 -2.52 6.97
CA ASP A 33 11.79 -3.43 7.59
C ASP A 33 10.42 -3.47 6.91
N MET A 34 10.21 -2.68 5.86
CA MET A 34 8.96 -2.69 5.08
C MET A 34 9.21 -3.14 3.65
N PHE A 35 8.51 -4.19 3.23
CA PHE A 35 8.72 -4.82 1.94
C PHE A 35 7.43 -4.93 1.17
N LEU A 36 7.53 -4.81 -0.14
CA LEU A 36 6.43 -5.04 -1.07
C LEU A 36 6.77 -6.21 -2.00
N HIS A 37 5.76 -7.05 -2.22
CA HIS A 37 5.77 -8.09 -3.22
C HIS A 37 4.58 -7.89 -4.16
N VAL A 38 4.85 -7.74 -5.46
CA VAL A 38 3.82 -7.64 -6.51
C VAL A 38 3.92 -8.83 -7.46
N VAL A 39 2.79 -9.48 -7.72
CA VAL A 39 2.67 -10.62 -8.65
C VAL A 39 1.64 -10.28 -9.73
N PRO A 40 2.04 -10.01 -10.98
CA PRO A 40 1.13 -9.80 -12.09
C PRO A 40 0.36 -11.08 -12.40
N LYS A 41 -0.94 -10.96 -12.68
CA LYS A 41 -1.81 -12.12 -12.91
C LYS A 41 -1.45 -12.89 -14.17
N ARG A 42 -0.93 -12.22 -15.20
CA ARG A 42 -0.61 -12.85 -16.49
C ARG A 42 0.67 -13.66 -16.44
N SER A 43 1.75 -13.09 -15.89
CA SER A 43 3.04 -13.79 -15.79
C SER A 43 3.08 -14.77 -14.61
N ASN A 44 2.26 -14.53 -13.58
CA ASN A 44 2.31 -15.24 -12.31
C ASN A 44 3.72 -15.33 -11.70
N THR A 45 4.58 -14.37 -12.05
CA THR A 45 5.97 -14.31 -11.64
C THR A 45 6.17 -13.04 -10.82
N PRO A 46 6.67 -13.13 -9.58
CA PRO A 46 7.01 -11.97 -8.76
C PRO A 46 7.82 -10.91 -9.50
N VAL A 47 7.43 -9.65 -9.37
CA VAL A 47 8.29 -8.53 -9.74
C VAL A 47 9.47 -8.50 -8.77
N LYS A 48 10.68 -8.66 -9.30
CA LYS A 48 11.91 -8.66 -8.50
C LYS A 48 12.30 -7.21 -8.17
N GLY A 49 12.45 -6.93 -6.88
CA GLY A 49 13.15 -5.74 -6.39
C GLY A 49 14.64 -6.02 -6.16
N GLU A 50 15.27 -5.16 -5.38
CA GLU A 50 16.70 -5.23 -5.06
C GLU A 50 16.99 -5.54 -3.58
N ALA A 51 15.97 -5.68 -2.75
CA ALA A 51 16.17 -6.04 -1.35
C ALA A 51 16.61 -7.51 -1.22
N ALA A 52 17.40 -7.77 -0.19
CA ALA A 52 17.77 -9.13 0.18
C ALA A 52 16.52 -9.95 0.55
N LYS A 53 16.67 -11.28 0.52
CA LYS A 53 15.61 -12.21 0.90
C LYS A 53 15.00 -11.83 2.24
N ARG A 54 13.66 -11.78 2.29
CA ARG A 54 12.89 -11.45 3.49
C ARG A 54 11.71 -12.40 3.63
N GLY A 55 11.64 -13.11 4.75
CA GLY A 55 10.62 -14.14 4.97
C GLY A 55 10.61 -15.17 3.84
N ASP A 56 9.44 -15.33 3.21
CA ASP A 56 9.19 -16.20 2.07
C ASP A 56 9.54 -15.58 0.71
N TRP A 57 10.07 -14.36 0.66
CA TRP A 57 10.32 -13.61 -0.57
C TRP A 57 11.80 -13.53 -0.91
N ASP A 58 12.19 -14.02 -2.09
CA ASP A 58 13.59 -14.08 -2.49
C ASP A 58 14.20 -12.71 -2.81
N THR A 59 13.49 -11.86 -3.55
CA THR A 59 13.95 -10.51 -3.96
C THR A 59 12.81 -9.50 -3.89
N PRO A 60 12.29 -9.18 -2.69
CA PRO A 60 11.22 -8.21 -2.55
C PRO A 60 11.68 -6.78 -2.89
N MET A 61 10.72 -5.87 -3.04
CA MET A 61 11.01 -4.44 -3.13
C MET A 61 11.06 -3.83 -1.74
N GLN A 62 12.11 -3.07 -1.42
CA GLN A 62 12.14 -2.23 -0.22
C GLN A 62 11.18 -1.05 -0.43
N ILE A 63 10.34 -0.75 0.56
CA ILE A 63 9.49 0.44 0.54
C ILE A 63 9.83 1.34 1.73
N HIS A 64 9.67 2.66 1.54
CA HIS A 64 9.93 3.66 2.57
C HIS A 64 8.69 4.06 3.33
N GLY A 65 7.51 3.80 2.79
CA GLY A 65 6.25 4.13 3.44
C GLY A 65 5.08 3.65 2.62
N TRP A 66 3.93 3.59 3.27
CA TRP A 66 2.66 3.30 2.63
C TRP A 66 1.52 3.92 3.42
N ARG A 67 0.40 4.15 2.72
CA ARG A 67 -0.83 4.66 3.33
C ARG A 67 -2.02 3.96 2.74
N TRP A 68 -2.90 3.51 3.62
CA TRP A 68 -4.25 3.12 3.29
C TRP A 68 -5.21 3.68 4.35
N ALA A 69 -6.42 4.03 3.93
CA ALA A 69 -7.45 4.53 4.82
C ALA A 69 -8.82 4.00 4.41
N GLN A 70 -9.67 3.81 5.42
CA GLN A 70 -11.10 3.66 5.25
C GLN A 70 -11.84 4.54 6.25
N GLY A 71 -13.07 4.91 5.93
CA GLY A 71 -13.92 5.67 6.85
C GLY A 71 -15.15 6.24 6.17
N TYR A 72 -15.89 7.06 6.92
CA TYR A 72 -17.10 7.72 6.46
C TYR A 72 -16.85 9.23 6.35
N ASP A 73 -17.69 9.94 5.60
CA ASP A 73 -17.77 11.39 5.76
C ASP A 73 -18.31 11.75 7.14
N ALA A 74 -17.95 12.96 7.60
CA ALA A 74 -18.50 13.49 8.83
C ALA A 74 -20.02 13.59 8.69
N ALA A 75 -20.73 12.64 9.30
CA ALA A 75 -22.17 12.64 9.39
C ALA A 75 -22.59 13.08 10.80
N PRO A 76 -23.72 13.80 10.96
CA PRO A 76 -24.29 14.06 12.27
C PRO A 76 -24.42 12.76 13.07
N HIS A 77 -24.21 12.80 14.39
CA HIS A 77 -24.21 11.59 15.24
C HIS A 77 -25.50 10.75 15.12
N ALA A 78 -26.62 11.34 14.70
CA ALA A 78 -27.90 10.69 14.49
C ALA A 78 -28.09 10.08 13.08
N ALA A 79 -27.13 10.25 12.16
CA ALA A 79 -27.24 9.71 10.82
C ALA A 79 -26.94 8.20 10.81
N ALA A 80 -27.87 7.40 10.30
CA ALA A 80 -27.62 5.99 10.03
C ALA A 80 -26.67 5.87 8.82
N LEU A 81 -25.45 5.42 9.07
CA LEU A 81 -24.46 5.13 8.03
C LEU A 81 -24.68 3.72 7.48
N ASN A 82 -24.69 3.58 6.16
CA ASN A 82 -24.72 2.28 5.48
C ASN A 82 -23.30 1.85 5.12
N ALA A 83 -23.05 0.54 5.04
CA ALA A 83 -21.76 0.01 4.60
C ALA A 83 -21.33 0.56 3.22
N ASN A 84 -22.30 0.86 2.34
CA ASN A 84 -22.05 1.47 1.03
C ASN A 84 -21.52 2.90 1.11
N ASP A 85 -21.74 3.60 2.23
CA ASP A 85 -21.22 4.95 2.48
C ASP A 85 -19.74 4.91 2.88
N MET A 86 -19.18 3.72 3.11
CA MET A 86 -17.77 3.56 3.45
C MET A 86 -16.90 3.91 2.26
N ARG A 87 -15.99 4.85 2.50
CA ARG A 87 -14.89 5.18 1.60
C ARG A 87 -13.70 4.31 1.93
N VAL A 88 -13.06 3.80 0.90
CA VAL A 88 -11.85 3.01 0.98
C VAL A 88 -10.88 3.61 -0.03
N THR A 89 -9.71 4.03 0.43
CA THR A 89 -8.70 4.60 -0.47
C THR A 89 -7.94 3.49 -1.18
N ALA A 90 -7.26 3.83 -2.27
CA ALA A 90 -6.17 3.01 -2.78
C ALA A 90 -5.06 2.87 -1.71
N LEU A 91 -4.28 1.79 -1.79
CA LEU A 91 -3.04 1.67 -1.06
C LEU A 91 -1.97 2.47 -1.80
N CYS A 92 -1.48 3.54 -1.20
CA CYS A 92 -0.33 4.28 -1.71
C CYS A 92 0.96 3.66 -1.16
N VAL A 93 1.97 3.53 -2.02
CA VAL A 93 3.31 3.04 -1.66
C VAL A 93 4.36 4.06 -2.09
N ILE A 94 5.37 4.27 -1.24
CA ILE A 94 6.54 5.11 -1.51
C ILE A 94 7.79 4.23 -1.50
N LYS A 95 8.62 4.29 -2.55
CA LYS A 95 9.92 3.61 -2.59
C LYS A 95 10.98 4.39 -3.38
N SER A 96 12.24 4.01 -3.23
CA SER A 96 13.31 4.48 -4.14
C SER A 96 13.09 3.92 -5.53
N VAL A 97 13.56 4.62 -6.56
CA VAL A 97 13.71 4.01 -7.89
C VAL A 97 14.75 2.87 -7.80
N ASP A 98 14.37 1.69 -8.25
CA ASP A 98 15.17 0.47 -8.38
C ASP A 98 14.84 -0.27 -9.69
N SER A 99 15.39 -1.47 -9.90
CA SER A 99 15.13 -2.33 -11.06
C SER A 99 13.66 -2.75 -11.26
N ALA A 100 12.81 -2.68 -10.24
CA ALA A 100 11.38 -2.96 -10.38
C ALA A 100 10.61 -1.79 -11.02
N SER A 101 11.13 -0.57 -10.94
CA SER A 101 10.44 0.67 -11.34
C SER A 101 9.90 0.65 -12.78
N PRO A 102 10.69 0.26 -13.81
CA PRO A 102 10.17 0.17 -15.18
C PRO A 102 9.07 -0.88 -15.35
N VAL A 103 9.12 -1.95 -14.55
CA VAL A 103 8.09 -3.00 -14.54
C VAL A 103 6.80 -2.46 -13.93
N LEU A 104 6.87 -1.76 -12.79
CA LEU A 104 5.72 -1.11 -12.16
C LEU A 104 5.08 -0.07 -13.09
N ALA A 105 5.89 0.77 -13.75
CA ALA A 105 5.42 1.73 -14.74
C ALA A 105 4.68 1.05 -15.90
N LYS A 106 5.22 -0.07 -16.40
CA LYS A 106 4.57 -0.88 -17.44
C LYS A 106 3.25 -1.48 -16.97
N LEU A 107 3.21 -2.06 -15.77
CA LEU A 107 2.00 -2.64 -15.19
C LEU A 107 0.90 -1.57 -15.05
N CYS A 108 1.27 -0.35 -14.63
CA CYS A 108 0.38 0.79 -14.58
C CYS A 108 -0.14 1.17 -15.97
N ALA A 109 0.75 1.34 -16.95
CA ALA A 109 0.39 1.72 -18.32
C ALA A 109 -0.53 0.70 -19.01
N GLN A 110 -0.43 -0.57 -18.61
CA GLN A 110 -1.22 -1.67 -19.17
C GLN A 110 -2.51 -1.95 -18.38
N ALA A 111 -2.74 -1.24 -17.27
CA ALA A 111 -3.77 -1.57 -16.29
C ALA A 111 -3.77 -3.08 -15.96
N GLU A 112 -2.57 -3.66 -15.83
CA GLU A 112 -2.45 -5.10 -15.67
C GLU A 112 -2.97 -5.52 -14.29
N LEU A 113 -3.86 -6.51 -14.29
CA LEU A 113 -4.38 -7.08 -13.06
C LEU A 113 -3.26 -7.86 -12.35
N LEU A 114 -3.14 -7.63 -11.06
CA LEU A 114 -2.24 -8.29 -10.15
C LEU A 114 -2.99 -9.42 -9.46
N ALA A 115 -2.36 -10.60 -9.41
CA ALA A 115 -2.84 -11.68 -8.56
C ALA A 115 -2.77 -11.23 -7.10
N VAL A 116 -1.62 -10.67 -6.71
CA VAL A 116 -1.35 -10.18 -5.36
C VAL A 116 -0.47 -8.93 -5.40
N ALA A 117 -0.77 -7.96 -4.54
CA ALA A 117 0.19 -6.99 -4.04
C ALA A 117 0.20 -7.08 -2.50
N HIS A 118 1.36 -7.35 -1.90
CA HIS A 118 1.46 -7.68 -0.48
C HIS A 118 2.55 -6.83 0.17
N VAL A 119 2.18 -5.99 1.12
CA VAL A 119 3.10 -5.28 2.00
C VAL A 119 3.29 -6.09 3.27
N LYS A 120 4.54 -6.28 3.70
CA LYS A 120 4.91 -6.88 4.99
C LYS A 120 5.84 -5.96 5.76
N CYS A 121 5.54 -5.78 7.04
CA CYS A 121 6.35 -5.03 7.99
C CYS A 121 6.94 -5.98 9.04
N PHE A 122 8.24 -5.82 9.28
CA PHE A 122 9.01 -6.61 10.23
C PHE A 122 9.42 -5.77 11.42
N LYS A 123 9.57 -6.41 12.58
CA LYS A 123 10.14 -5.76 13.76
C LYS A 123 11.64 -5.59 13.55
N ALA A 124 12.19 -4.47 14.04
CA ALA A 124 13.61 -4.21 14.16
C ALA A 124 14.24 -5.11 15.25
N ALA A 125 14.17 -6.43 15.07
CA ALA A 125 15.00 -7.36 15.80
C ALA A 125 16.28 -7.50 14.97
N GLY A 126 17.41 -7.10 15.56
CA GLY A 126 18.72 -7.26 14.93
C GLY A 126 18.90 -8.68 14.40
N THR A 127 19.72 -8.80 13.37
CA THR A 127 20.10 -10.07 12.73
C THR A 127 20.62 -11.14 13.71
N ASP A 128 20.92 -10.76 14.95
CA ASP A 128 21.54 -11.55 16.01
C ASP A 128 20.63 -12.65 16.63
N HIS A 129 19.33 -12.67 16.33
CA HIS A 129 18.41 -13.71 16.83
C HIS A 129 17.70 -14.54 15.74
N GLY A 130 18.14 -14.44 14.49
CA GLY A 130 17.83 -15.40 13.43
C GLY A 130 16.37 -15.49 12.94
N VAL A 131 15.40 -14.83 13.57
CA VAL A 131 14.00 -14.84 13.13
C VAL A 131 13.44 -13.42 13.12
N GLN A 132 13.24 -12.89 11.92
CA GLN A 132 12.54 -11.61 11.74
C GLN A 132 11.05 -11.83 11.91
N ILE A 133 10.44 -11.02 12.75
CA ILE A 133 9.03 -11.16 13.11
C ILE A 133 8.20 -10.25 12.23
N GLU A 134 7.47 -10.83 11.27
CA GLU A 134 6.38 -10.16 10.56
C GLU A 134 5.27 -9.86 11.58
N TYR A 135 4.99 -8.57 11.79
CA TYR A 135 4.00 -8.13 12.77
C TYR A 135 2.78 -7.46 12.14
N LEU A 136 2.91 -6.96 10.91
CA LEU A 136 1.83 -6.31 10.17
C LEU A 136 1.98 -6.64 8.69
N SER A 137 0.88 -7.01 8.05
CA SER A 137 0.82 -7.18 6.61
C SER A 137 -0.49 -6.70 6.02
N MET A 138 -0.42 -6.30 4.75
CA MET A 138 -1.52 -5.77 3.96
C MET A 138 -1.48 -6.43 2.59
N LYS A 139 -2.41 -7.34 2.33
CA LYS A 139 -2.53 -8.11 1.09
C LYS A 139 -3.70 -7.57 0.27
N LEU A 140 -3.45 -7.27 -1.00
CA LEU A 140 -4.42 -6.81 -1.97
C LEU A 140 -4.55 -7.85 -3.08
N GLU A 141 -5.76 -8.24 -3.41
CA GLU A 141 -6.06 -9.24 -4.43
C GLU A 141 -6.99 -8.68 -5.52
N GLN A 142 -6.82 -9.18 -6.75
CA GLN A 142 -7.42 -8.58 -7.95
C GLN A 142 -7.14 -7.08 -8.00
N ALA A 143 -5.87 -6.71 -7.86
CA ALA A 143 -5.42 -5.33 -7.76
C ALA A 143 -4.88 -4.81 -9.08
N TYR A 144 -4.73 -3.50 -9.24
CA TYR A 144 -3.99 -2.88 -10.34
C TYR A 144 -3.36 -1.57 -9.88
N ILE A 145 -2.28 -1.16 -10.56
CA ILE A 145 -1.64 0.14 -10.32
C ILE A 145 -2.44 1.20 -11.09
N ARG A 146 -3.06 2.13 -10.36
CA ARG A 146 -3.92 3.18 -10.95
C ARG A 146 -3.19 4.50 -11.23
N ASN A 147 -2.14 4.77 -10.45
CA ASN A 147 -1.33 5.98 -10.55
C ASN A 147 0.13 5.60 -10.29
N TYR A 148 1.05 6.24 -11.01
CA TYR A 148 2.48 6.03 -10.87
C TYR A 148 3.22 7.35 -11.16
N GLN A 149 4.12 7.74 -10.26
CA GLN A 149 4.85 9.00 -10.32
C GLN A 149 6.30 8.78 -9.88
N ILE A 150 7.24 9.39 -10.60
CA ILE A 150 8.65 9.48 -10.20
C ILE A 150 8.94 10.95 -9.83
N TYR A 151 9.69 11.15 -8.75
CA TYR A 151 10.07 12.46 -8.26
C TYR A 151 11.44 12.40 -7.57
N THR A 152 12.06 13.55 -7.33
CA THR A 152 13.27 13.64 -6.51
C THR A 152 12.89 14.01 -5.08
N SER A 153 13.21 13.14 -4.12
CA SER A 153 12.97 13.41 -2.70
C SER A 153 14.19 14.08 -2.08
N VAL A 154 13.99 15.27 -1.51
CA VAL A 154 15.04 15.92 -0.69
C VAL A 154 15.26 15.12 0.59
N ARG A 155 14.19 14.55 1.15
CA ARG A 155 14.22 13.79 2.41
C ARG A 155 15.00 12.48 2.30
N LEU A 156 14.81 11.75 1.20
CA LEU A 156 15.53 10.49 0.92
C LEU A 156 16.84 10.71 0.14
N ALA A 157 17.10 11.95 -0.28
CA ALA A 157 18.25 12.38 -1.07
C ALA A 157 18.50 11.54 -2.35
N ARG A 158 17.42 11.10 -3.01
CA ARG A 158 17.47 10.23 -4.21
C ARG A 158 16.18 10.31 -5.04
N PRO A 159 16.18 9.79 -6.28
CA PRO A 159 14.95 9.55 -7.03
C PRO A 159 14.07 8.53 -6.31
N CYS A 160 12.81 8.91 -6.14
CA CYS A 160 11.79 8.11 -5.50
C CYS A 160 10.58 8.00 -6.42
N GLU A 161 9.72 7.06 -6.08
CA GLU A 161 8.47 6.84 -6.77
C GLU A 161 7.33 6.64 -5.78
N VAL A 162 6.16 7.10 -6.20
CA VAL A 162 4.89 6.92 -5.51
C VAL A 162 3.92 6.28 -6.49
N PHE A 163 3.23 5.23 -6.04
CA PHE A 163 2.19 4.60 -6.83
C PHE A 163 1.05 4.12 -5.96
N GLU A 164 -0.12 3.99 -6.59
CA GLU A 164 -1.37 3.63 -5.92
C GLU A 164 -1.91 2.32 -6.45
N LEU A 165 -2.28 1.43 -5.54
CA LEU A 165 -2.89 0.14 -5.82
C LEU A 165 -4.38 0.18 -5.45
N SER A 166 -5.24 -0.06 -6.43
CA SER A 166 -6.66 -0.33 -6.19
C SER A 166 -6.92 -1.82 -6.27
N ALA A 167 -7.76 -2.35 -5.39
CA ALA A 167 -8.05 -3.79 -5.30
C ALA A 167 -9.52 -4.06 -5.03
N GLN A 168 -9.97 -5.26 -5.40
CA GLN A 168 -11.31 -5.75 -5.03
C GLN A 168 -11.34 -6.33 -3.62
N GLN A 169 -10.24 -6.93 -3.18
CA GLN A 169 -10.13 -7.56 -1.88
C GLN A 169 -8.89 -7.06 -1.16
N LEU A 170 -9.03 -6.87 0.14
CA LEU A 170 -7.98 -6.43 1.02
C LEU A 170 -8.01 -7.25 2.30
N THR A 171 -6.84 -7.68 2.74
CA THR A 171 -6.66 -8.40 4.00
C THR A 171 -5.52 -7.74 4.76
N MET A 172 -5.82 -7.28 5.97
CA MET A 172 -4.85 -6.78 6.92
C MET A 172 -4.68 -7.82 8.02
N THR A 173 -3.44 -8.24 8.27
CA THR A 173 -3.11 -9.19 9.33
C THR A 173 -2.11 -8.54 10.28
N CYS A 174 -2.37 -8.66 11.57
CA CYS A 174 -1.48 -8.19 12.63
C CYS A 174 -1.17 -9.35 13.56
N ALA A 175 0.11 -9.53 13.88
CA ALA A 175 0.56 -10.50 14.87
C ALA A 175 1.30 -9.73 15.99
N PRO A 176 0.68 -9.55 17.18
CA PRO A 176 1.36 -8.92 18.30
C PRO A 176 2.53 -9.78 18.77
N GLN A 177 3.52 -9.15 19.40
CA GLN A 177 4.59 -9.88 20.06
C GLN A 177 4.14 -10.34 21.46
N THR A 178 4.53 -11.53 21.85
CA THR A 178 4.35 -12.02 23.23
C THR A 178 5.29 -11.29 24.18
N ALA A 179 5.06 -11.42 25.50
CA ALA A 179 5.97 -10.89 26.52
C ALA A 179 7.41 -11.43 26.40
N THR A 180 7.58 -12.62 25.81
CA THR A 180 8.88 -13.25 25.55
C THR A 180 9.52 -12.81 24.24
N GLY A 181 8.93 -11.84 23.53
CA GLY A 181 9.41 -11.35 22.24
C GLY A 181 9.11 -12.27 21.05
N SER A 182 8.40 -13.37 21.25
CA SER A 182 7.99 -14.30 20.19
C SER A 182 6.79 -13.76 19.39
N ARG A 183 6.55 -14.30 18.19
CA ARG A 183 5.36 -13.95 17.40
C ARG A 183 4.10 -14.53 18.07
N GLY A 184 3.10 -13.68 18.31
CA GLY A 184 1.80 -14.06 18.86
C GLY A 184 0.81 -14.53 17.79
N ALA A 185 -0.43 -14.76 18.21
CA ALA A 185 -1.52 -15.19 17.32
C ALA A 185 -1.97 -14.07 16.38
N GLU A 186 -2.30 -14.43 15.14
CA GLU A 186 -2.76 -13.47 14.14
C GLU A 186 -4.17 -12.96 14.41
N VAL A 187 -4.35 -11.66 14.19
CA VAL A 187 -5.65 -11.00 14.10
C VAL A 187 -5.79 -10.49 12.68
N THR A 188 -6.89 -10.88 12.02
CA THR A 188 -7.12 -10.59 10.61
C THR A 188 -8.38 -9.77 10.42
N PHE A 189 -8.28 -8.76 9.55
CA PHE A 189 -9.38 -8.00 8.99
C PHE A 189 -9.39 -8.23 7.49
N ALA A 190 -10.50 -8.72 6.93
CA ALA A 190 -10.66 -8.83 5.48
C ALA A 190 -11.87 -8.03 5.01
N LEU A 191 -11.71 -7.37 3.86
CA LEU A 191 -12.70 -6.50 3.24
C LEU A 191 -12.81 -6.81 1.75
N ASP A 192 -14.02 -7.16 1.32
CA ASP A 192 -14.41 -7.03 -0.08
C ASP A 192 -14.75 -5.57 -0.34
N VAL A 193 -13.84 -4.89 -1.03
CA VAL A 193 -13.93 -3.48 -1.39
C VAL A 193 -15.09 -3.25 -2.34
N SER A 194 -15.42 -4.20 -3.22
CA SER A 194 -16.50 -4.05 -4.19
C SER A 194 -17.89 -4.09 -3.56
N THR A 195 -18.06 -4.94 -2.54
CA THR A 195 -19.35 -5.11 -1.85
C THR A 195 -19.41 -4.42 -0.48
N ARG A 196 -18.30 -3.81 -0.04
CA ARG A 196 -18.11 -3.20 1.29
C ARG A 196 -18.42 -4.18 2.42
N ARG A 197 -18.13 -5.47 2.22
CA ARG A 197 -18.39 -6.54 3.18
C ARG A 197 -17.12 -6.93 3.92
N VAL A 198 -17.20 -6.92 5.24
CA VAL A 198 -16.15 -7.46 6.11
C VAL A 198 -16.36 -8.96 6.28
N SER A 199 -15.28 -9.72 6.27
CA SER A 199 -15.25 -11.18 6.47
C SER A 199 -14.22 -11.58 7.50
#